data_AF-A0AA39DIU3-F1
#
_entry.id   AF-A0AA39DIU3-F1
#
_cell.length_a   1.000
_cell.length_b   1.000
_cell.length_c   1.000
_cell.angle_alpha   90.00
_cell.angle_beta   90.00
_cell.angle_gamma   90.00
#
_symmetry.space_group_name_H-M   'P 1'
#
loop_
_entity.id
_entity.type
_entity.pdbx_description
1 polymer ?
#
loop_
_entity_poly.entity_id
_entity_poly.type
_entity_poly.pdbx_seq_one_letter_code
_entity_poly.pdbx_strand_id
1 'polypeptide(L)' 'MATHQRSLPLGLLILVSSLAWTDPVVAASFNRSSFPPGFIFGTGSASYQYEGAANEGGRGPSIWDTFSHKYPGLSLS' A
#
# COMPACT_ATOMS: atom_id res chain seq x y z
N MET A 1 46.21 -49.96 -9.22
CA MET A 1 46.05 -48.60 -9.78
C MET A 1 44.58 -48.25 -9.67
N ALA A 2 44.14 -47.70 -8.53
CA ALA A 2 42.73 -47.44 -8.26
C ALA A 2 42.39 -46.01 -8.68
N THR A 3 41.54 -45.89 -9.70
CA THR A 3 41.06 -44.62 -10.25
C THR A 3 40.05 -44.00 -9.30
N HIS A 4 40.38 -42.83 -8.78
CA HIS A 4 39.58 -42.06 -7.83
C HIS A 4 38.32 -41.51 -8.53
N GLN A 5 37.17 -42.15 -8.30
CA GLN A 5 35.86 -41.70 -8.78
C GLN A 5 35.56 -40.33 -8.15
N ARG A 6 35.70 -39.25 -8.91
CA ARG A 6 35.37 -37.88 -8.47
C ARG A 6 33.84 -37.73 -8.45
N SER A 7 33.23 -37.98 -7.30
CA SER A 7 31.83 -37.66 -7.04
C SER A 7 31.65 -36.13 -7.08
N LEU A 8 30.95 -35.63 -8.10
CA LEU A 8 30.45 -34.25 -8.08
C LEU A 8 29.56 -34.08 -6.84
N PRO A 9 29.72 -33.00 -6.04
CA PRO A 9 29.00 -32.88 -4.79
C PRO A 9 27.53 -32.64 -5.09
N LEU A 10 26.69 -33.58 -4.68
CA LEU A 10 25.24 -33.53 -4.77
C LEU A 10 24.67 -32.17 -4.30
N GLY A 11 25.37 -31.51 -3.35
CA GLY A 11 25.05 -30.17 -2.87
C GLY A 11 25.11 -29.05 -3.93
N LEU A 12 26.01 -29.14 -4.92
CA LEU A 12 26.04 -28.17 -6.03
C LEU A 12 24.82 -28.33 -6.94
N LEU A 13 24.38 -29.57 -7.14
CA LEU A 13 23.19 -29.87 -7.93
C LEU A 13 21.91 -29.37 -7.25
N ILE A 14 21.82 -29.53 -5.92
CA ILE A 14 20.69 -29.05 -5.11
C ILE A 14 20.67 -27.51 -5.04
N LEU A 15 21.82 -26.86 -4.96
CA LEU A 15 21.91 -25.39 -4.99
C LEU A 15 21.49 -24.82 -6.35
N VAL A 16 21.93 -25.42 -7.45
CA VAL A 16 21.54 -24.99 -8.81
C VAL A 16 20.04 -25.18 -9.06
N SER A 17 19.45 -26.29 -8.59
CA SER A 17 18.00 -26.50 -8.72
C SER A 17 17.18 -25.54 -7.85
N SER A 18 17.70 -25.13 -6.69
CA SER A 18 17.03 -24.17 -5.80
C SER A 18 17.04 -22.74 -6.35
N LEU A 19 18.06 -22.35 -7.13
CA LEU A 19 18.10 -21.05 -7.83
C LEU A 19 17.29 -21.02 -9.13
N ALA A 20 16.85 -22.17 -9.66
CA ALA A 20 16.15 -22.28 -10.94
C ALA A 20 14.62 -22.14 -10.83
N TRP A 21 14.06 -22.08 -9.61
CA TRP A 21 12.65 -21.78 -9.36
C TRP A 21 12.47 -20.34 -8.89
N THR A 22 12.82 -19.40 -9.74
CA THR A 22 12.14 -18.10 -9.73
C THR A 22 11.06 -18.17 -10.79
N ASP A 23 9.84 -18.55 -10.39
CA ASP A 23 8.69 -18.33 -11.27
C ASP A 23 8.68 -16.84 -11.63
N PRO A 24 8.65 -16.46 -12.92
CA PRO A 24 8.40 -15.09 -13.26
C PRO A 24 7.02 -14.80 -12.72
N VAL A 25 6.94 -14.08 -11.59
CA VAL A 25 5.72 -13.41 -11.18
C VAL A 25 5.48 -12.40 -12.27
N VAL A 26 4.80 -12.83 -13.34
CA VAL A 26 4.12 -11.94 -14.26
C VAL A 26 3.15 -11.23 -13.35
N ALA A 27 3.55 -10.06 -12.87
CA ALA A 27 2.67 -9.16 -12.16
C ALA A 27 1.56 -8.83 -13.15
N ALA A 28 0.49 -9.64 -13.12
CA ALA A 28 -0.68 -9.40 -13.92
C ALA A 28 -1.07 -7.94 -13.65
N SER A 29 -1.16 -7.14 -14.71
CA SER A 29 -1.43 -5.72 -14.57
C SER A 29 -2.78 -5.56 -13.84
N PHE A 30 -2.74 -5.20 -12.57
CA PHE A 30 -3.93 -4.94 -11.77
C PHE A 30 -4.53 -3.63 -12.23
N ASN A 31 -5.68 -3.70 -12.90
CA ASN A 31 -6.29 -2.56 -13.57
C ASN A 31 -7.82 -2.62 -13.48
N ARG A 32 -8.52 -1.66 -14.08
CA ARG A 32 -10.00 -1.57 -14.00
C ARG A 32 -10.74 -2.80 -14.52
N SER A 33 -10.16 -3.58 -15.45
CA SER A 33 -10.77 -4.82 -15.94
C SER A 33 -10.85 -5.93 -14.89
N SER A 34 -10.15 -5.78 -13.76
CA SER A 34 -10.24 -6.69 -12.62
C SER A 34 -11.53 -6.50 -11.79
N PHE A 35 -12.36 -5.50 -12.10
CA PHE A 35 -13.60 -5.18 -11.39
C PHE A 35 -14.83 -5.38 -12.30
N PRO A 36 -16.04 -5.61 -11.75
CA PRO A 36 -17.25 -5.74 -12.56
C PRO A 36 -17.51 -4.52 -13.46
N PRO A 37 -18.14 -4.72 -14.64
CA PRO A 37 -18.57 -3.60 -15.47
C PRO A 37 -19.43 -2.61 -14.68
N GLY A 38 -19.10 -1.32 -14.79
CA GLY A 38 -19.82 -0.26 -14.07
C GLY A 38 -19.34 -0.02 -12.64
N PHE A 39 -18.27 -0.67 -12.18
CA PHE A 39 -17.66 -0.33 -10.89
C PHE A 39 -17.19 1.13 -10.88
N ILE A 40 -17.68 1.91 -9.91
CA ILE A 40 -17.35 3.33 -9.77
C ILE A 40 -16.17 3.51 -8.83
N PHE A 41 -15.08 4.04 -9.39
CA PHE A 41 -13.97 4.57 -8.61
C PHE A 41 -14.15 6.08 -8.46
N GLY A 42 -14.05 6.57 -7.23
CA GLY A 42 -14.20 7.99 -6.92
C GLY A 42 -13.22 8.45 -5.85
N THR A 43 -13.34 9.72 -5.48
CA THR A 43 -12.62 10.35 -4.38
C THR A 43 -13.63 10.95 -3.40
N GLY A 44 -13.21 11.20 -2.16
CA GLY A 44 -14.04 11.80 -1.12
C GLY A 44 -13.30 12.90 -0.37
N SER A 45 -14.03 13.91 0.09
CA SER A 45 -13.53 15.00 0.93
C SER A 45 -14.54 15.31 2.05
N ALA A 46 -14.12 16.08 3.04
CA ALA A 46 -15.00 16.60 4.10
C ALA A 46 -14.90 18.12 4.18
N SER A 47 -16.02 18.78 4.49
CA SER A 47 -16.13 20.24 4.47
C SER A 47 -15.11 20.92 5.39
N TYR A 48 -15.05 20.54 6.66
CA TYR A 48 -14.10 21.15 7.62
C TYR A 48 -12.63 20.94 7.23
N GLN A 49 -12.31 19.87 6.50
CA GLN A 49 -10.93 19.60 6.07
C GLN A 49 -10.52 20.42 4.84
N TYR A 50 -11.48 20.87 4.01
CA TYR A 50 -11.17 21.41 2.69
C TYR A 50 -11.72 22.82 2.41
N GLU A 51 -12.93 23.14 2.87
CA GLU A 51 -13.61 24.38 2.48
C GLU A 51 -12.94 25.64 3.06
N GLY A 52 -12.40 25.56 4.28
CA GLY A 52 -11.87 26.74 4.97
C GLY A 52 -13.00 27.74 5.28
N ALA A 53 -12.74 29.03 5.07
CA ALA A 53 -13.73 30.12 5.21
C ALA A 53 -14.57 30.03 6.50
N ALA A 54 -13.93 29.60 7.61
CA ALA A 54 -14.63 29.12 8.79
C ALA A 54 -15.52 30.20 9.45
N ASN A 55 -15.18 31.48 9.27
CA ASN A 55 -15.91 32.62 9.83
C ASN A 55 -16.46 33.56 8.74
N GLU A 56 -16.67 33.06 7.52
CA GLU A 56 -17.10 33.87 6.37
C GLU A 56 -18.49 33.44 5.87
N GLY A 57 -19.09 34.23 4.98
CA GLY A 57 -20.28 33.83 4.23
C GLY A 57 -21.55 33.54 5.04
N GLY A 58 -21.60 33.97 6.31
CA GLY A 58 -22.72 33.67 7.21
C GLY A 58 -22.73 32.22 7.76
N ARG A 59 -21.63 31.47 7.61
CA ARG A 59 -21.47 30.13 8.20
C ARG A 59 -21.52 30.22 9.73
N GLY A 60 -22.36 29.38 10.35
CA GLY A 60 -22.38 29.20 11.80
C GLY A 60 -21.23 28.32 12.30
N PRO A 61 -20.79 28.46 13.57
CA PRO A 61 -19.72 27.65 14.13
C PRO A 61 -20.13 26.18 14.23
N SER A 62 -19.21 25.28 13.88
CA SER A 62 -19.35 23.84 14.09
C SER A 62 -18.65 23.38 15.37
N ILE A 63 -18.91 22.13 15.77
CA ILE A 63 -18.21 21.48 16.89
C ILE A 63 -16.70 21.44 16.63
N TRP A 64 -16.29 21.21 15.37
CA TRP A 64 -14.89 21.14 14.99
C TRP A 64 -14.18 22.49 15.14
N ASP A 65 -14.86 23.60 14.84
CA ASP A 65 -14.31 24.95 15.10
C ASP A 65 -14.02 25.10 16.60
N THR A 66 -15.00 24.79 17.45
CA THR A 66 -14.84 24.93 18.91
C THR A 66 -13.72 24.03 19.44
N PHE A 67 -13.66 22.78 19.00
CA PHE A 67 -12.67 21.82 19.45
C PHE A 67 -11.24 22.25 19.06
N SER A 68 -11.01 22.57 17.78
CA SER A 68 -9.68 22.95 17.28
C SER A 68 -9.16 24.24 17.92
N HIS A 69 -10.03 25.23 18.17
CA HIS A 69 -9.62 26.48 18.83
C HIS A 69 -9.37 26.28 20.33
N LYS A 70 -10.13 25.41 20.99
CA LYS A 70 -10.04 25.20 22.45
C LYS A 70 -8.87 24.29 22.85
N TYR A 71 -8.46 23.36 21.98
CA TYR A 71 -7.45 22.35 22.30
C TYR A 71 -6.32 22.26 21.24
N PRO A 72 -5.53 23.34 21.03
CA PRO A 72 -4.51 23.39 19.98
C PRO A 72 -3.31 22.44 20.21
N GLY A 73 -3.15 21.92 21.43
CA GLY A 73 -2.02 21.10 21.85
C GLY A 73 -2.38 19.65 22.20
N LEU A 74 -3.60 19.18 21.89
CA LEU A 74 -3.96 17.77 22.09
C LEU A 74 -3.29 16.89 21.03
N SER A 75 -1.97 16.81 21.09
CA SER A 75 -1.21 15.66 20.62
C SER A 75 -1.29 14.63 21.73
N LEU A 76 -1.83 13.44 21.45
CA LEU A 76 -1.72 12.31 22.36
C LEU A 76 -0.24 11.87 22.41
N SER A 77 0.56 12.55 23.23
CA SER A 77 1.92 12.13 23.59
C SER A 77 1.88 11.29 24.86
#